data_AF-A0A2N5AAJ3-F1
#
_entry.id   AF-A0A2N5AAJ3-F1
#
_cell.length_a   1.000
_cell.length_b   1.000
_cell.length_c   1.000
_cell.angle_alpha   90.00
_cell.angle_beta   90.00
_cell.angle_gamma   90.00
#
_symmetry.space_group_name_H-M   'P 1'
#
loop_
_entity.id
_entity.type
_entity.pdbx_description
1 polymer ?
#
loop_
_entity_poly.entity_id
_entity_poly.type
_entity_poly.pdbx_seq_one_letter_code
_entity_poly.pdbx_strand_id
1 'polypeptide(L)'
;WSPDAVERVTGQPLTGRAEHGIIHLINSGSAALDGSCQQRDAQGNPTMKPHWEIEQNEADACLAATEWCPAIHEYFRGGGFSSRFLTEGGVPFTMSRVNIIKGLGPVLQIAEGWSVALPKAMHDQLDARTNSTWPTTWFAPRLTGKGPFSDVYSVMANWGANHGVLTIGHVGADFITLAAMLRIPVCMHNVEAAKIYRPSAWAAHGMDIEGQDYRACQNYGPLYKR
;
A
#
# COMPACT_ATOMS: atom_id res chain seq x y z
N TRP A 1 -1.27 -3.93 -13.58
CA TRP A 1 -2.04 -3.76 -14.82
C TRP A 1 -1.61 -2.48 -15.51
N SER A 2 -0.89 -2.60 -16.63
CA SER A 2 -0.55 -1.43 -17.46
C SER A 2 -1.79 -0.92 -18.21
N PRO A 3 -1.81 0.35 -18.66
CA PRO A 3 -2.90 0.90 -19.48
C PRO A 3 -3.22 0.04 -20.70
N ASP A 4 -2.21 -0.29 -21.51
CA ASP A 4 -2.34 -1.15 -22.70
C ASP A 4 -2.94 -2.52 -22.37
N ALA A 5 -2.56 -3.11 -21.23
CA ALA A 5 -3.06 -4.42 -20.83
C ALA A 5 -4.53 -4.36 -20.41
N VAL A 6 -4.97 -3.27 -19.78
CA VAL A 6 -6.38 -3.06 -19.42
C VAL A 6 -7.20 -2.84 -20.68
N GLU A 7 -6.81 -1.90 -21.54
CA GLU A 7 -7.56 -1.61 -22.78
C GLU A 7 -7.66 -2.84 -23.68
N ARG A 8 -6.59 -3.63 -23.80
CA ARG A 8 -6.60 -4.89 -24.56
C ARG A 8 -7.66 -5.89 -24.07
N VAL A 9 -7.91 -5.97 -22.77
CA VAL A 9 -8.84 -6.98 -22.21
C VAL A 9 -10.23 -6.43 -21.98
N THR A 10 -10.38 -5.16 -21.63
CA THR A 10 -11.68 -4.55 -21.30
C THR A 10 -12.26 -3.67 -22.40
N GLY A 11 -11.45 -3.32 -23.41
CA GLY A 11 -11.83 -2.38 -24.47
C GLY A 11 -12.00 -0.94 -23.99
N GLN A 12 -11.56 -0.61 -22.77
CA GLN A 12 -11.73 0.71 -22.16
C GLN A 12 -10.40 1.18 -21.55
N PRO A 13 -10.00 2.46 -21.75
CA PRO A 13 -8.78 2.99 -21.16
C PRO A 13 -8.95 3.23 -19.65
N LEU A 14 -7.85 3.16 -18.90
CA LEU A 14 -7.79 3.67 -17.54
C LEU A 14 -7.81 5.21 -17.56
N THR A 15 -8.41 5.83 -16.54
CA THR A 15 -8.56 7.29 -16.46
C THR A 15 -8.31 7.82 -15.04
N GLY A 16 -8.14 9.14 -14.91
CA GLY A 16 -7.90 9.79 -13.62
C GLY A 16 -6.62 9.30 -12.97
N ARG A 17 -6.63 9.05 -11.66
CA ARG A 17 -5.43 8.55 -10.95
C ARG A 17 -4.93 7.19 -11.47
N ALA A 18 -5.76 6.43 -12.18
CA ALA A 18 -5.41 5.13 -12.75
C ALA A 18 -4.75 5.22 -14.14
N GLU A 19 -4.69 6.40 -14.76
CA GLU A 19 -4.28 6.58 -16.17
C GLU A 19 -2.87 6.03 -16.49
N HIS A 20 -1.96 6.03 -15.50
CA HIS A 20 -0.59 5.53 -15.64
C HIS A 20 -0.44 4.03 -15.33
N GLY A 21 -1.55 3.34 -15.08
CA GLY A 21 -1.59 1.94 -14.64
C GLY A 21 -1.98 1.79 -13.17
N ILE A 22 -2.31 0.56 -12.78
CA ILE A 22 -2.78 0.21 -11.44
C ILE A 22 -2.15 -1.09 -10.94
N ILE A 23 -2.05 -1.25 -9.63
CA ILE A 23 -1.63 -2.48 -8.94
C ILE A 23 -2.85 -3.09 -8.27
N HIS A 24 -3.05 -4.40 -8.44
CA HIS A 24 -4.09 -5.16 -7.75
C HIS A 24 -3.55 -5.66 -6.41
N LEU A 25 -4.05 -5.10 -5.31
CA LEU A 25 -3.71 -5.55 -3.96
C LEU A 25 -4.86 -6.42 -3.46
N ILE A 26 -4.54 -7.71 -3.24
CA ILE A 26 -5.53 -8.73 -2.92
C ILE A 26 -4.87 -9.80 -2.06
N ASN A 27 -5.23 -9.85 -0.78
CA ASN A 27 -4.74 -10.90 0.11
C ASN A 27 -5.47 -12.22 -0.18
N SER A 28 -4.86 -13.35 0.19
CA SER A 28 -5.40 -14.69 -0.04
C SER A 28 -6.53 -15.06 0.93
N GLY A 29 -7.57 -14.23 0.99
CA GLY A 29 -8.84 -14.50 1.66
C GLY A 29 -9.20 -13.59 2.84
N SER A 30 -8.28 -12.84 3.42
CA SER A 30 -8.59 -12.02 4.61
C SER A 30 -8.05 -10.60 4.51
N ALA A 31 -8.82 -9.65 5.03
CA ALA A 31 -8.38 -8.28 5.28
C ALA A 31 -9.26 -7.68 6.40
N ALA A 32 -8.73 -6.67 7.10
CA ALA A 32 -9.54 -5.92 8.08
C ALA A 32 -10.73 -5.27 7.37
N LEU A 33 -11.92 -5.35 7.97
CA LEU A 33 -13.16 -4.89 7.32
C LEU A 33 -13.19 -3.36 7.16
N ASP A 34 -12.45 -2.63 8.00
CA ASP A 34 -12.17 -1.21 7.84
C ASP A 34 -11.60 -0.88 6.45
N GLY A 35 -10.89 -1.83 5.82
CA GLY A 35 -10.36 -1.73 4.46
C GLY A 35 -11.43 -1.61 3.37
N SER A 36 -12.71 -1.84 3.68
CA SER A 36 -13.84 -1.48 2.82
C SER A 36 -13.96 0.04 2.63
N CYS A 37 -13.41 0.83 3.56
CA CYS A 37 -13.51 2.29 3.62
C CYS A 37 -14.96 2.80 3.68
N GLN A 38 -15.82 2.10 4.41
CA GLN A 38 -17.20 2.54 4.69
C GLN A 38 -17.30 3.56 5.83
N GLN A 39 -16.25 3.74 6.62
CA GLN A 39 -16.14 4.85 7.58
C GLN A 39 -16.04 6.19 6.86
N ARG A 40 -16.44 7.27 7.54
CA ARG A 40 -16.46 8.63 6.98
C ARG A 40 -15.68 9.61 7.84
N ASP A 41 -14.90 10.48 7.20
CA ASP A 41 -14.28 11.62 7.87
C ASP A 41 -15.30 12.76 8.11
N ALA A 42 -14.87 13.84 8.75
CA ALA A 42 -15.72 14.99 9.05
C ALA A 42 -16.26 15.72 7.80
N GLN A 43 -15.68 15.47 6.63
CA GLN A 43 -16.10 16.01 5.34
C GLN A 43 -16.95 15.00 4.54
N GLY A 44 -17.21 13.82 5.09
CA GLY A 44 -17.97 12.75 4.45
C GLY A 44 -17.18 11.92 3.43
N ASN A 45 -15.85 12.03 3.39
CA ASN A 45 -15.03 11.23 2.49
C ASN A 45 -14.82 9.80 3.06
N PRO A 46 -14.70 8.77 2.20
CA PRO A 46 -14.34 7.42 2.64
C PRO A 46 -12.94 7.39 3.29
N THR A 47 -12.83 6.71 4.44
CA THR A 47 -11.58 6.66 5.21
C THR A 47 -11.49 5.39 6.08
N MET A 48 -10.42 5.29 6.87
CA MET A 48 -10.27 4.38 8.01
C MET A 48 -9.86 5.20 9.23
N LYS A 49 -10.47 4.95 10.38
CA LYS A 49 -10.31 5.77 11.59
C LYS A 49 -9.66 5.01 12.72
N PRO A 50 -9.10 5.72 13.71
CA PRO A 50 -8.81 5.12 15.00
C PRO A 50 -10.07 4.59 15.67
N HIS A 51 -9.96 3.46 16.38
CA HIS A 51 -11.13 2.77 16.92
C HIS A 51 -11.98 3.61 17.90
N TRP A 52 -11.40 4.60 18.58
CA TRP A 52 -12.12 5.48 19.51
C TRP A 52 -12.99 6.53 18.80
N GLU A 53 -12.89 6.66 17.48
CA GLU A 53 -13.69 7.55 16.63
C GLU A 53 -14.68 6.78 15.75
N ILE A 54 -14.70 5.45 15.81
CA ILE A 54 -15.59 4.60 15.02
C ILE A 54 -16.95 4.51 15.74
N GLU A 55 -18.00 4.90 15.04
CA GLU A 55 -19.37 4.71 15.49
C GLU A 55 -19.87 3.29 15.14
N GLN A 56 -20.86 2.79 15.88
CA GLN A 56 -21.41 1.44 15.67
C GLN A 56 -22.00 1.26 14.25
N ASN A 57 -22.68 2.29 13.73
CA ASN A 57 -23.22 2.31 12.38
C ASN A 57 -22.14 2.14 11.29
N GLU A 58 -20.93 2.65 11.50
CA GLU A 58 -19.82 2.51 10.56
C GLU A 58 -19.19 1.12 10.62
N ALA A 59 -19.10 0.53 11.82
CA ALA A 59 -18.70 -0.87 11.97
C ALA A 59 -19.70 -1.80 11.26
N ASP A 60 -21.00 -1.56 11.44
CA ASP A 60 -22.06 -2.29 10.77
C ASP A 60 -22.03 -2.07 9.24
N ALA A 61 -21.70 -0.85 8.77
CA ALA A 61 -21.52 -0.57 7.36
C ALA A 61 -20.33 -1.32 6.74
N CYS A 62 -19.21 -1.44 7.46
CA CYS A 62 -18.06 -2.25 7.02
C CYS A 62 -18.43 -3.74 6.89
N LEU A 63 -19.21 -4.26 7.84
CA LEU A 63 -19.77 -5.62 7.77
C LEU A 63 -20.72 -5.77 6.58
N ALA A 64 -21.62 -4.81 6.36
CA ALA A 64 -22.58 -4.84 5.25
C ALA A 64 -21.93 -4.78 3.87
N ALA A 65 -20.76 -4.13 3.75
CA ALA A 65 -19.96 -4.12 2.53
C ALA A 65 -19.13 -5.39 2.31
N THR A 66 -19.21 -6.36 3.24
CA THR A 66 -18.41 -7.59 3.21
C THR A 66 -19.26 -8.82 2.95
N GLU A 67 -18.88 -9.63 1.97
CA GLU A 67 -19.47 -10.93 1.69
C GLU A 67 -18.52 -12.06 2.12
N TRP A 68 -19.05 -13.03 2.84
CA TRP A 68 -18.28 -14.18 3.33
C TRP A 68 -18.33 -15.33 2.32
N CYS A 69 -17.24 -15.53 1.59
CA CYS A 69 -17.18 -16.48 0.48
C CYS A 69 -16.55 -17.81 0.91
N PRO A 70 -17.14 -18.99 0.64
CA PRO A 70 -16.50 -20.26 0.93
C PRO A 70 -15.12 -20.39 0.27
N ALA A 71 -14.14 -20.88 1.02
CA ALA A 71 -12.79 -21.08 0.53
C ALA A 71 -12.74 -22.17 -0.56
N ILE A 72 -11.89 -21.95 -1.57
CA ILE A 72 -11.70 -22.88 -2.69
C ILE A 72 -11.01 -24.16 -2.18
N HIS A 73 -11.68 -25.30 -2.29
CA HIS A 73 -11.28 -26.56 -1.64
C HIS A 73 -9.89 -27.06 -2.07
N GLU A 74 -9.53 -26.89 -3.35
CA GLU A 74 -8.24 -27.31 -3.90
C GLU A 74 -7.06 -26.63 -3.20
N TYR A 75 -7.24 -25.40 -2.72
CA TYR A 75 -6.25 -24.65 -1.94
C TYR A 75 -6.42 -24.86 -0.43
N PHE A 76 -7.67 -24.87 0.05
CA PHE A 76 -8.00 -24.91 1.48
C PHE A 76 -8.89 -26.12 1.78
N ARG A 77 -8.26 -27.30 1.91
CA ARG A 77 -8.97 -28.59 2.08
C ARG A 77 -9.86 -28.65 3.33
N GLY A 78 -9.56 -27.85 4.35
CA GLY A 78 -10.36 -27.73 5.57
C GLY A 78 -11.57 -26.78 5.45
N GLY A 79 -11.77 -26.13 4.29
CA GLY A 79 -12.76 -25.08 4.13
C GLY A 79 -12.33 -23.76 4.80
N GLY A 80 -13.30 -22.86 4.96
CA GLY A 80 -13.11 -21.51 5.51
C GLY A 80 -14.03 -20.49 4.81
N PHE A 81 -14.06 -19.26 5.32
CA PHE A 81 -14.75 -18.14 4.68
C PHE A 81 -13.78 -16.97 4.49
N SER A 82 -13.62 -16.52 3.25
CA SER A 82 -12.89 -15.28 2.95
C SER A 82 -13.78 -14.06 3.12
N SER A 83 -13.20 -12.94 3.55
CA SER A 83 -13.89 -11.65 3.69
C SER A 83 -13.74 -10.83 2.40
N ARG A 84 -14.70 -10.96 1.49
CA ARG A 84 -14.71 -10.22 0.22
C ARG A 84 -15.31 -8.84 0.40
N PHE A 85 -14.56 -7.81 0.03
CA PHE A 85 -15.07 -6.45 -0.15
C PHE A 85 -14.25 -5.76 -1.25
N LEU A 86 -14.75 -4.62 -1.73
CA LEU A 86 -14.03 -3.73 -2.63
C LEU A 86 -13.77 -2.40 -1.90
N THR A 87 -12.50 -2.06 -1.70
CA THR A 87 -12.13 -0.77 -1.10
C THR A 87 -12.63 0.39 -1.95
N GLU A 88 -13.25 1.39 -1.33
CA GLU A 88 -13.68 2.60 -2.04
C GLU A 88 -12.51 3.34 -2.71
N GLY A 89 -12.78 3.97 -3.85
CA GLY A 89 -11.78 4.72 -4.62
C GLY A 89 -11.52 6.13 -4.08
N GLY A 90 -10.35 6.67 -4.41
CA GLY A 90 -9.97 8.05 -4.06
C GLY A 90 -9.31 8.20 -2.69
N VAL A 91 -9.27 7.15 -1.88
CA VAL A 91 -8.75 7.14 -0.51
C VAL A 91 -7.22 7.19 -0.52
N PRO A 92 -6.57 8.12 0.20
CA PRO A 92 -5.12 8.15 0.31
C PRO A 92 -4.61 6.96 1.12
N PHE A 93 -3.59 6.30 0.61
CA PHE A 93 -2.94 5.17 1.28
C PHE A 93 -1.42 5.24 1.16
N THR A 94 -0.75 4.66 2.15
CA THR A 94 0.68 4.38 2.14
C THR A 94 0.89 2.88 2.16
N MET A 95 1.49 2.34 1.11
CA MET A 95 1.93 0.94 1.08
C MET A 95 3.33 0.84 1.67
N SER A 96 3.57 -0.07 2.61
CA SER A 96 4.88 -0.27 3.24
C SER A 96 5.30 -1.74 3.31
N ARG A 97 6.60 -1.98 3.39
CA ARG A 97 7.19 -3.31 3.58
C ARG A 97 8.57 -3.25 4.20
N VAL A 98 8.81 -4.05 5.24
CA VAL A 98 10.15 -4.33 5.75
C VAL A 98 10.67 -5.62 5.12
N ASN A 99 11.93 -5.59 4.68
CA ASN A 99 12.66 -6.76 4.18
C ASN A 99 13.99 -6.90 4.93
N ILE A 100 14.51 -8.12 5.07
CA ILE A 100 15.84 -8.37 5.64
C ILE A 100 16.78 -8.79 4.52
N ILE A 101 17.86 -8.05 4.33
CA ILE A 101 18.87 -8.30 3.30
C ILE A 101 20.14 -8.81 3.97
N LYS A 102 20.58 -10.02 3.62
CA LYS A 102 21.82 -10.60 4.16
C LYS A 102 23.02 -9.70 3.83
N GLY A 103 23.80 -9.34 4.84
CA GLY A 103 24.96 -8.46 4.71
C GLY A 103 24.65 -6.96 4.87
N LEU A 104 23.36 -6.58 4.95
CA LEU A 104 22.93 -5.20 5.17
C LEU A 104 22.06 -5.07 6.43
N GLY A 105 21.09 -5.97 6.63
CA GLY A 105 20.12 -5.91 7.72
C GLY A 105 18.70 -5.57 7.23
N PRO A 106 17.81 -5.06 8.11
CA PRO A 106 16.46 -4.67 7.74
C PRO A 106 16.47 -3.40 6.87
N VAL A 107 15.58 -3.32 5.89
CA VAL A 107 15.30 -2.12 5.09
C VAL A 107 13.79 -1.90 4.98
N LEU A 108 13.38 -0.65 4.79
CA LEU A 108 11.97 -0.25 4.65
C LEU A 108 11.68 0.28 3.23
N GLN A 109 10.58 -0.18 2.63
CA GLN A 109 9.99 0.35 1.41
C GLN A 109 8.68 1.06 1.73
N ILE A 110 8.43 2.18 1.04
CA ILE A 110 7.26 3.04 1.21
C ILE A 110 6.78 3.47 -0.18
N ALA A 111 5.49 3.37 -0.46
CA ALA A 111 4.86 3.91 -1.66
C ALA A 111 3.53 4.58 -1.29
N GLU A 112 3.52 5.92 -1.27
CA GLU A 112 2.27 6.69 -1.14
C GLU A 112 1.50 6.68 -2.46
N GLY A 113 0.18 6.63 -2.36
CA GLY A 113 -0.71 6.62 -3.51
C GLY A 113 -2.17 6.72 -3.08
N TRP A 114 -3.05 6.21 -3.92
CA TRP A 114 -4.48 6.22 -3.64
C TRP A 114 -5.13 4.92 -4.09
N SER A 115 -6.21 4.54 -3.42
CA SER A 115 -7.16 3.60 -4.02
C SER A 115 -7.83 4.25 -5.23
N VAL A 116 -8.26 3.45 -6.21
CA VAL A 116 -8.99 3.93 -7.38
C VAL A 116 -10.27 3.12 -7.60
N ALA A 117 -11.35 3.81 -7.98
CA ALA A 117 -12.58 3.15 -8.39
C ALA A 117 -12.53 2.90 -9.89
N LEU A 118 -12.70 1.64 -10.30
CA LEU A 118 -12.83 1.28 -11.71
C LEU A 118 -14.31 1.25 -12.09
N PRO A 119 -14.66 1.54 -13.36
CA PRO A 119 -16.01 1.28 -13.86
C PRO A 119 -16.41 -0.17 -13.58
N LYS A 120 -17.66 -0.40 -13.19
CA LYS A 120 -18.13 -1.72 -12.71
C LYS A 120 -17.76 -2.86 -13.68
N ALA A 121 -18.01 -2.69 -14.98
CA ALA A 121 -17.70 -3.71 -15.98
C ALA A 121 -16.19 -4.03 -16.06
N MET A 122 -15.33 -3.01 -15.92
CA MET A 122 -13.88 -3.19 -15.88
C MET A 122 -13.46 -3.93 -14.63
N HIS A 123 -13.97 -3.54 -13.45
CA HIS A 123 -13.69 -4.26 -12.20
C HIS A 123 -14.12 -5.72 -12.28
N ASP A 124 -15.38 -5.99 -12.62
CA ASP A 124 -15.94 -7.35 -12.68
C ASP A 124 -15.08 -8.26 -13.59
N GLN A 125 -14.65 -7.73 -14.73
CA GLN A 125 -13.85 -8.49 -15.69
C GLN A 125 -12.44 -8.81 -15.19
N LEU A 126 -11.76 -7.85 -14.55
CA LEU A 126 -10.41 -8.06 -14.01
C LEU A 126 -10.42 -8.95 -12.75
N ASP A 127 -11.43 -8.77 -11.89
CA ASP A 127 -11.63 -9.50 -10.65
C ASP A 127 -11.94 -10.98 -10.91
N ALA A 128 -12.88 -11.27 -11.82
CA ALA A 128 -13.24 -12.63 -12.23
C ALA A 128 -12.05 -13.43 -12.82
N ARG A 129 -11.07 -12.73 -13.43
CA ARG A 129 -9.87 -13.35 -14.00
C ARG A 129 -8.75 -13.60 -12.97
N THR A 130 -8.89 -13.10 -11.75
CA THR A 130 -7.83 -13.14 -10.74
C THR A 130 -8.23 -14.03 -9.56
N ASN A 131 -9.09 -13.54 -8.66
CA ASN A 131 -9.70 -14.35 -7.61
C ASN A 131 -10.88 -13.59 -6.99
N SER A 132 -12.09 -13.88 -7.46
CA SER A 132 -13.29 -13.09 -7.14
C SER A 132 -13.91 -13.37 -5.77
N THR A 133 -13.27 -14.17 -4.92
CA THR A 133 -13.74 -14.45 -3.55
C THR A 133 -12.91 -13.71 -2.49
N TRP A 134 -11.91 -12.93 -2.90
CA TRP A 134 -10.95 -12.28 -2.02
C TRP A 134 -11.14 -10.75 -2.01
N PRO A 135 -10.71 -10.04 -0.95
CA PRO A 135 -10.86 -8.59 -0.86
C PRO A 135 -9.93 -7.87 -1.83
N THR A 136 -10.47 -6.90 -2.57
CA THR A 136 -9.73 -6.18 -3.62
C THR A 136 -9.54 -4.70 -3.25
N THR A 137 -8.30 -4.22 -3.41
CA THR A 137 -7.96 -2.80 -3.45
C THR A 137 -7.18 -2.52 -4.74
N TRP A 138 -7.70 -1.63 -5.59
CA TRP A 138 -6.98 -1.13 -6.77
C TRP A 138 -6.14 0.07 -6.36
N PHE A 139 -4.82 -0.02 -6.51
CA PHE A 139 -3.89 1.00 -6.02
C PHE A 139 -3.13 1.69 -7.16
N ALA A 140 -3.10 3.02 -7.11
CA ALA A 140 -2.31 3.85 -8.01
C ALA A 140 -1.22 4.60 -7.19
N PRO A 141 0.06 4.22 -7.31
CA PRO A 141 1.15 4.91 -6.62
C PRO A 141 1.37 6.30 -7.19
N ARG A 142 1.76 7.27 -6.34
CA ARG A 142 2.20 8.58 -6.80
C ARG A 142 3.56 8.44 -7.50
N LEU A 143 3.63 8.89 -8.75
CA LEU A 143 4.86 8.86 -9.54
C LEU A 143 5.70 10.13 -9.32
N THR A 144 7.01 10.01 -9.48
CA THR A 144 7.97 11.12 -9.36
C THR A 144 8.76 11.36 -10.63
N GLY A 145 8.66 10.44 -11.61
CA GLY A 145 9.46 10.44 -12.83
C GLY A 145 10.91 10.01 -12.62
N LYS A 146 11.28 9.53 -11.43
CA LYS A 146 12.66 9.17 -11.07
C LYS A 146 12.72 7.82 -10.37
N GLY A 147 13.78 7.05 -10.65
CA GLY A 147 14.09 5.80 -9.96
C GLY A 147 12.92 4.81 -9.96
N PRO A 148 12.64 4.13 -8.83
CA PRO A 148 11.53 3.17 -8.71
C PRO A 148 10.12 3.76 -8.94
N PHE A 149 9.98 5.08 -9.04
CA PHE A 149 8.71 5.78 -9.24
C PHE A 149 8.65 6.53 -10.57
N SER A 150 9.41 6.06 -11.58
CA SER A 150 9.29 6.53 -12.97
C SER A 150 7.92 6.20 -13.56
N ASP A 151 7.41 5.03 -13.25
CA ASP A 151 6.14 4.48 -13.74
C ASP A 151 5.61 3.41 -12.76
N VAL A 152 4.35 3.02 -12.92
CA VAL A 152 3.68 2.06 -12.02
C VAL A 152 4.31 0.67 -12.09
N TYR A 153 4.84 0.29 -13.25
CA TYR A 153 5.55 -0.98 -13.41
C TYR A 153 6.81 -1.01 -12.53
N SER A 154 7.60 0.06 -12.56
CA SER A 154 8.83 0.19 -11.79
C SER A 154 8.57 0.12 -10.29
N VAL A 155 7.45 0.67 -9.81
CA VAL A 155 7.03 0.51 -8.41
C VAL A 155 6.83 -0.96 -8.06
N MET A 156 6.13 -1.70 -8.91
CA MET A 156 5.89 -3.14 -8.71
C MET A 156 7.18 -3.96 -8.83
N ALA A 157 8.01 -3.68 -9.84
CA ALA A 157 9.23 -4.42 -10.13
C ALA A 157 10.31 -4.26 -9.05
N ASN A 158 10.31 -3.12 -8.34
CA ASN A 158 11.24 -2.87 -7.23
C ASN A 158 10.67 -3.27 -5.86
N TRP A 159 9.42 -3.73 -5.77
CA TRP A 159 8.86 -4.19 -4.50
C TRP A 159 9.52 -5.52 -4.07
N GLY A 160 10.11 -5.54 -2.87
CA GLY A 160 11.03 -6.60 -2.44
C GLY A 160 10.37 -7.89 -1.92
N ALA A 161 9.05 -8.00 -2.00
CA ALA A 161 8.29 -9.16 -1.52
C ALA A 161 6.98 -9.32 -2.29
N ASN A 162 6.29 -10.44 -2.11
CA ASN A 162 4.94 -10.66 -2.64
C ASN A 162 3.83 -10.01 -1.79
N HIS A 163 4.14 -9.58 -0.56
CA HIS A 163 3.20 -8.92 0.34
C HIS A 163 3.57 -7.44 0.54
N GLY A 164 2.57 -6.63 0.86
CA GLY A 164 2.70 -5.26 1.35
C GLY A 164 1.64 -4.98 2.42
N VAL A 165 1.81 -3.89 3.15
CA VAL A 165 0.84 -3.41 4.15
C VAL A 165 0.29 -2.08 3.68
N LEU A 166 -1.03 -1.91 3.67
CA LEU A 166 -1.67 -0.61 3.45
C LEU A 166 -1.97 0.06 4.78
N THR A 167 -1.61 1.32 4.89
CA THR A 167 -1.95 2.21 6.02
C THR A 167 -2.69 3.41 5.47
N ILE A 168 -3.82 3.77 6.09
CA ILE A 168 -4.63 4.93 5.70
C ILE A 168 -3.81 6.22 5.75
N GLY A 169 -4.05 7.10 4.77
CA GLY A 169 -3.37 8.38 4.65
C GLY A 169 -2.00 8.33 3.98
N HIS A 170 -1.38 9.50 3.85
CA HIS A 170 0.00 9.69 3.38
C HIS A 170 0.92 9.88 4.58
N VAL A 171 1.27 8.76 5.20
CA VAL A 171 2.05 8.65 6.44
C VAL A 171 3.49 8.25 6.17
N GLY A 172 3.99 8.42 4.94
CA GLY A 172 5.35 8.05 4.58
C GLY A 172 6.40 8.81 5.37
N ALA A 173 6.15 10.08 5.71
CA ALA A 173 7.04 10.89 6.55
C ALA A 173 7.15 10.35 7.99
N ASP A 174 6.05 9.86 8.55
CA ASP A 174 6.02 9.22 9.87
C ASP A 174 6.85 7.93 9.86
N PHE A 175 6.67 7.10 8.83
CA PHE A 175 7.47 5.90 8.61
C PHE A 175 8.97 6.20 8.46
N ILE A 176 9.34 7.24 7.70
CA ILE A 176 10.75 7.65 7.54
C ILE A 176 11.35 8.07 8.88
N THR A 177 10.62 8.87 9.66
CA THR A 177 11.07 9.32 10.98
C THR A 177 11.27 8.13 11.92
N LEU A 178 10.29 7.23 11.99
CA LEU A 178 10.37 6.02 12.81
C LEU A 178 11.51 5.09 12.37
N ALA A 179 11.70 4.90 11.06
CA ALA A 179 12.79 4.08 10.52
C ALA A 179 14.17 4.64 10.93
N ALA A 180 14.35 5.96 10.88
CA ALA A 180 15.58 6.60 11.34
C ALA A 180 15.82 6.39 12.85
N MET A 181 14.78 6.51 13.68
CA MET A 181 14.87 6.19 15.12
C MET A 181 15.29 4.75 15.37
N LEU A 182 14.90 3.82 14.50
CA LEU A 182 15.25 2.39 14.60
C LEU A 182 16.51 2.02 13.83
N ARG A 183 17.14 2.97 13.12
CA ARG A 183 18.28 2.79 12.23
C ARG A 183 18.04 1.74 11.13
N ILE A 184 16.84 1.77 10.55
CA ILE A 184 16.45 0.97 9.40
C ILE A 184 16.55 1.86 8.15
N PRO A 185 17.45 1.59 7.19
CA PRO A 185 17.51 2.34 5.94
C PRO A 185 16.21 2.26 5.16
N VAL A 186 15.77 3.39 4.60
CA VAL A 186 14.63 3.46 3.69
C VAL A 186 15.13 3.30 2.25
N CYS A 187 14.96 2.11 1.68
CA CYS A 187 15.53 1.75 0.38
C CYS A 187 14.65 2.13 -0.83
N MET A 188 13.41 2.56 -0.60
CA MET A 188 12.49 3.01 -1.65
C MET A 188 11.41 3.89 -1.02
N HIS A 189 11.27 5.15 -1.47
CA HIS A 189 10.14 6.01 -1.11
C HIS A 189 9.84 7.07 -2.18
N ASN A 190 8.59 7.54 -2.23
CA ASN A 190 8.14 8.68 -3.04
C ASN A 190 7.68 9.88 -2.21
N VAL A 191 8.03 9.90 -0.93
CA VAL A 191 7.82 11.04 -0.03
C VAL A 191 8.67 12.23 -0.50
N GLU A 192 8.07 13.42 -0.46
CA GLU A 192 8.74 14.67 -0.80
C GLU A 192 9.92 14.94 0.13
N ALA A 193 11.06 15.37 -0.44
CA ALA A 193 12.30 15.58 0.30
C ALA A 193 12.14 16.56 1.48
N ALA A 194 11.31 17.59 1.36
CA ALA A 194 11.06 18.57 2.41
C ALA A 194 10.36 17.99 3.66
N LYS A 195 9.70 16.83 3.54
CA LYS A 195 9.00 16.17 4.65
C LYS A 195 9.88 15.14 5.38
N ILE A 196 11.10 14.92 4.90
CA ILE A 196 12.02 13.96 5.51
C ILE A 196 12.55 14.56 6.81
N TYR A 197 12.14 13.97 7.92
CA TYR A 197 12.57 14.38 9.25
C TYR A 197 13.31 13.23 9.94
N ARG A 198 14.56 13.50 10.31
CA ARG A 198 15.49 12.54 10.90
C ARG A 198 16.33 13.25 11.97
N PRO A 199 17.00 12.52 12.89
CA PRO A 199 17.92 13.15 13.83
C PRO A 199 18.98 13.99 13.09
N SER A 200 19.32 15.18 13.61
CA SER A 200 20.19 16.15 12.93
C SER A 200 21.55 15.58 12.50
N ALA A 201 22.05 14.57 13.21
CA ALA A 201 23.29 13.90 12.88
C ALA A 201 23.29 13.23 11.49
N TRP A 202 22.13 12.88 10.91
CA TRP A 202 22.05 12.36 9.54
C TRP A 202 22.63 13.36 8.52
N ALA A 203 22.43 14.67 8.72
CA ALA A 203 22.96 15.69 7.80
C ALA A 203 24.50 15.69 7.74
N ALA A 204 25.18 15.36 8.84
CA ALA A 204 26.64 15.21 8.87
C ALA A 204 27.13 14.00 8.07
N HIS A 205 26.24 13.05 7.77
CA HIS A 205 26.54 11.90 6.91
C HIS A 205 26.34 12.22 5.42
N GLY A 206 25.96 13.44 5.02
CA GLY A 206 25.94 13.89 3.62
C GLY A 206 24.64 14.60 3.21
N MET A 207 24.70 15.34 2.09
CA MET A 207 23.53 16.06 1.55
C MET A 207 22.54 15.16 0.79
N ASP A 208 23.04 14.09 0.17
CA ASP A 208 22.21 13.10 -0.50
C ASP A 208 21.34 12.35 0.52
N ILE A 209 20.02 12.37 0.32
CA ILE A 209 19.02 11.88 1.27
C ILE A 209 19.12 10.38 1.49
N GLU A 210 19.39 9.62 0.44
CA GLU A 210 19.53 8.17 0.51
C GLU A 210 20.87 7.80 1.13
N GLY A 211 21.95 8.37 0.59
CA GLY A 211 23.30 8.07 1.02
C GLY A 211 23.56 8.45 2.49
N GLN A 212 23.00 9.55 3.00
CA GLN A 212 23.13 9.90 4.41
C GLN A 212 22.44 8.86 5.31
N ASP A 213 21.34 8.26 4.84
CA ASP A 213 20.56 7.28 5.60
C ASP A 213 21.36 6.00 5.79
N TYR A 214 21.85 5.43 4.69
CA TYR A 214 22.66 4.22 4.73
C TYR A 214 23.92 4.39 5.58
N ARG A 215 24.62 5.52 5.43
CA ARG A 215 25.82 5.83 6.23
C ARG A 215 25.50 5.98 7.71
N ALA A 216 24.45 6.71 8.08
CA ALA A 216 24.04 6.90 9.46
C ALA A 216 23.54 5.60 10.11
N CYS A 217 22.68 4.84 9.43
CA CYS A 217 22.19 3.55 9.91
C CYS A 217 23.34 2.56 10.13
N GLN A 218 24.29 2.50 9.20
CA GLN A 218 25.47 1.64 9.32
C GLN A 218 26.38 2.06 10.50
N ASN A 219 26.53 3.37 10.73
CA ASN A 219 27.33 3.92 11.82
C ASN A 219 26.72 3.58 13.19
N TYR A 220 25.46 3.94 13.40
CA TYR A 220 24.80 3.80 14.70
C TYR A 220 24.35 2.38 15.01
N GLY A 221 24.01 1.58 13.99
CA GLY A 221 23.56 0.20 14.17
C GLY A 221 22.21 0.05 14.89
N PRO A 222 21.81 -1.20 15.19
CA PRO A 222 20.55 -1.49 15.87
C PRO A 222 20.50 -0.90 17.29
N LEU A 223 19.32 -0.44 17.71
CA LEU A 223 19.16 0.34 18.94
C LEU A 223 19.46 -0.43 20.24
N TYR A 224 19.10 -1.71 20.32
CA TYR A 224 19.09 -2.44 21.59
C TYR A 224 20.32 -3.32 21.83
N LYS A 225 20.87 -3.92 20.76
CA LYS A 225 22.04 -4.81 20.80
C LYS A 225 22.55 -5.08 19.38
N ARG A 226 23.85 -5.36 19.24
CA ARG A 226 24.52 -5.75 17.99
C ARG A 226 25.10 -7.15 18.08
#